data_AF-C3MMA4-F1
#
_entry.id   AF-C3MMA4-F1
#
_cell.length_a   1.000
_cell.length_b   1.000
_cell.length_c   1.000
_cell.angle_alpha   90.00
_cell.angle_beta   90.00
_cell.angle_gamma   90.00
#
_symmetry.space_group_name_H-M   'P 1'
#
loop_
_entity.id
_entity.type
_entity.pdbx_description
1 polymer ?
#
loop_
_entity_poly.entity_id
_entity_poly.type
_entity_poly.pdbx_seq_one_letter_code
_entity_poly.pdbx_strand_id
1 'polypeptide(L)'
;MNTNFQSINLYSILQLEGIIMSILRLYSNNKAGEKELDDFENIPIAEIYKNYIRFKNNQVQRYSIEDVYNLKKRQIAELLSISYKPDFSMLRHVINNTKEILEKLKYSFIEVRIKTSSKTFIGISAQFGFTIFESGISFDPIFNAPYIPASEIKGILRSCIEDKDKELVEKLFGTENNEGLLMITDAFPISAERNTFLPEIITPHYTSNVKQETEVNPNPVILLAIAPGVTFEFLVYYKDQNLDDKEKEIIKDLIYKMVKEGIGAKTTLGFSQFTVNRILWSVKN
;
A
#
# COMPACT_ATOMS: atom_id res chain seq x y z
N MET A 1 -24.42 -0.25 -12.94
CA MET A 1 -23.98 -1.67 -13.06
C MET A 1 -23.08 -1.95 -11.86
N ASN A 2 -23.49 -2.84 -10.95
CA ASN A 2 -22.61 -3.31 -9.87
C ASN A 2 -21.60 -4.29 -10.49
N THR A 3 -20.54 -3.78 -11.10
CA THR A 3 -19.39 -4.60 -11.49
C THR A 3 -18.74 -5.10 -10.21
N ASN A 4 -18.80 -6.41 -9.99
CA ASN A 4 -18.25 -7.04 -8.79
C ASN A 4 -16.71 -7.06 -8.89
N PHE A 5 -16.05 -5.97 -8.52
CA PHE A 5 -14.58 -5.85 -8.57
C PHE A 5 -13.84 -6.91 -7.73
N GLN A 6 -14.56 -7.64 -6.86
CA GLN A 6 -14.00 -8.76 -6.09
C GLN A 6 -13.57 -9.94 -6.98
N SER A 7 -14.25 -10.19 -8.10
CA SER A 7 -13.95 -11.34 -8.97
C SER A 7 -12.89 -11.04 -10.03
N ILE A 8 -12.40 -9.79 -10.09
CA ILE A 8 -11.42 -9.40 -11.11
C ILE A 8 -10.06 -9.18 -10.45
N ASN A 9 -9.01 -9.72 -11.09
CA ASN A 9 -7.64 -9.51 -10.65
C ASN A 9 -7.27 -8.03 -10.85
N LEU A 10 -7.29 -7.28 -9.75
CA LEU A 10 -7.10 -5.84 -9.78
C LEU A 10 -5.69 -5.47 -10.22
N TYR A 11 -4.70 -6.28 -9.84
CA TYR A 11 -3.31 -6.09 -10.25
C TYR A 11 -3.18 -6.08 -11.77
N SER A 12 -3.76 -7.08 -12.44
CA SER A 12 -3.69 -7.20 -13.91
C SER A 12 -4.40 -6.05 -14.62
N ILE A 13 -5.59 -5.64 -14.15
CA ILE A 13 -6.29 -4.47 -14.70
C ILE A 13 -5.41 -3.23 -14.59
N LEU A 14 -4.85 -2.97 -13.41
CA LEU A 14 -4.04 -1.78 -13.18
C LEU A 14 -2.77 -1.75 -14.02
N GLN A 15 -2.17 -2.90 -14.32
CA GLN A 15 -1.05 -2.97 -15.25
C GLN A 15 -1.48 -2.63 -16.69
N LEU A 16 -2.63 -3.13 -17.15
CA LEU A 16 -3.17 -2.80 -18.48
C LEU A 16 -3.51 -1.31 -18.60
N GLU A 17 -4.20 -0.75 -17.60
CA GLU A 17 -4.44 0.70 -17.51
C GLU A 17 -3.12 1.49 -17.44
N GLY A 18 -2.11 0.94 -16.76
CA GLY A 18 -0.77 1.50 -16.69
C GLY A 18 -0.11 1.66 -18.07
N ILE A 19 -0.32 0.72 -18.99
CA ILE A 19 0.18 0.84 -20.37
C ILE A 19 -0.46 2.05 -21.05
N ILE A 20 -1.79 2.18 -20.97
CA ILE A 20 -2.53 3.31 -21.56
C ILE A 20 -2.04 4.64 -20.97
N MET A 21 -1.89 4.69 -19.64
CA MET A 21 -1.41 5.87 -18.93
C MET A 21 0.04 6.23 -19.28
N SER A 22 0.89 5.23 -19.53
CA SER A 22 2.28 5.44 -19.95
C SER A 22 2.34 6.10 -21.33
N ILE A 23 1.49 5.66 -22.25
CA ILE A 23 1.48 6.26 -23.59
C ILE A 23 0.92 7.68 -23.54
N LEU A 24 -0.15 7.94 -22.75
CA LEU A 24 -0.63 9.30 -22.49
C LEU A 24 0.47 10.21 -21.92
N ARG A 25 1.23 9.72 -20.94
CA ARG A 25 2.36 10.44 -20.34
C ARG A 25 3.44 10.78 -21.37
N LEU A 26 3.79 9.85 -22.26
CA LEU A 26 4.78 10.07 -23.32
C LEU A 26 4.36 11.22 -24.25
N TYR A 27 3.07 11.28 -24.63
CA TYR A 27 2.57 12.37 -25.47
C TYR A 27 2.44 13.70 -24.70
N SER A 28 2.06 13.65 -23.41
CA SER A 28 1.98 14.83 -22.54
C SER A 28 3.35 15.51 -22.35
N ASN A 29 4.44 14.74 -22.24
CA ASN A 29 5.77 15.29 -21.93
C ASN A 29 6.54 15.82 -23.15
N ASN A 30 6.14 15.45 -24.37
CA ASN A 30 6.71 16.03 -25.59
C ASN A 30 6.08 17.41 -25.84
N LYS A 31 6.64 18.25 -26.73
CA LYS A 31 6.06 19.56 -27.19
C LYS A 31 4.66 19.45 -27.85
N ALA A 32 4.03 18.29 -27.69
CA ALA A 32 2.69 17.86 -27.98
C ALA A 32 1.69 18.12 -26.83
N GLY A 33 2.14 18.37 -25.59
CA GLY A 33 1.26 18.59 -24.44
C GLY A 33 0.33 19.80 -24.57
N GLU A 34 0.79 20.86 -25.27
CA GLU A 34 0.01 22.07 -25.58
C GLU A 34 -0.86 21.92 -26.85
N LYS A 35 -0.68 20.85 -27.62
CA LYS A 35 -1.43 20.62 -28.86
C LYS A 35 -2.79 20.00 -28.55
N GLU A 36 -3.82 20.45 -29.26
CA GLU A 36 -5.15 19.85 -29.16
C GLU A 36 -5.11 18.41 -29.72
N LEU A 37 -6.00 17.55 -29.24
CA LEU A 37 -6.10 16.13 -29.64
C LEU A 37 -6.20 15.92 -31.18
N ASP A 38 -6.59 16.95 -31.92
CA ASP A 38 -6.83 16.96 -33.37
C ASP A 38 -5.52 16.97 -34.17
N ASP A 39 -4.42 17.45 -33.57
CA ASP A 39 -3.08 17.39 -34.18
C ASP A 39 -2.53 15.95 -34.24
N PHE A 40 -3.26 14.98 -33.68
CA PHE A 40 -2.85 13.58 -33.49
C PHE A 40 -3.81 12.57 -34.12
N GLU A 41 -4.62 12.95 -35.12
CA GLU A 41 -5.61 12.08 -35.79
C GLU A 41 -5.05 10.72 -36.28
N ASN A 42 -3.74 10.61 -36.50
CA ASN A 42 -3.06 9.37 -36.92
C ASN A 42 -2.51 8.50 -35.78
N ILE A 43 -2.75 8.86 -34.52
CA ILE A 43 -2.30 8.09 -33.35
C ILE A 43 -3.44 7.18 -32.87
N PRO A 44 -3.22 5.86 -32.67
CA PRO A 44 -4.25 4.91 -32.21
C PRO A 44 -5.00 5.33 -30.94
N ILE A 45 -4.37 6.18 -30.12
CA ILE A 45 -4.90 6.69 -28.86
C ILE A 45 -5.90 7.83 -29.07
N ALA A 46 -5.78 8.62 -30.14
CA ALA A 46 -6.69 9.74 -30.39
C ALA A 46 -8.14 9.24 -30.43
N GLU A 47 -8.39 8.08 -31.03
CA GLU A 47 -9.72 7.47 -31.11
C GLU A 47 -10.32 7.10 -29.74
N ILE A 48 -9.48 6.67 -28.79
CA ILE A 48 -9.89 6.36 -27.41
C ILE A 48 -10.35 7.64 -26.68
N TYR A 49 -9.75 8.79 -27.00
CA TYR A 49 -9.92 10.04 -26.27
C TYR A 49 -10.71 11.13 -27.01
N LYS A 50 -11.14 10.89 -28.26
CA LYS A 50 -12.03 11.77 -29.04
C LYS A 50 -13.30 12.20 -28.29
N ASN A 51 -13.73 11.42 -27.30
CA ASN A 51 -14.91 11.67 -26.48
C ASN A 51 -14.68 12.64 -25.29
N TYR A 52 -13.43 13.01 -24.97
CA TYR A 52 -13.13 13.97 -23.90
C TYR A 52 -13.35 15.41 -24.40
N ILE A 53 -14.58 15.90 -24.22
CA ILE A 53 -15.02 17.22 -24.63
C ILE A 53 -15.44 18.04 -23.39
N ARG A 54 -15.12 19.34 -23.37
CA ARG A 54 -15.66 20.30 -22.39
C ARG A 54 -16.48 21.38 -23.08
N PHE A 55 -17.52 21.85 -22.41
CA PHE A 55 -18.28 23.02 -22.84
C PHE A 55 -17.79 24.25 -22.08
N LYS A 56 -17.23 25.23 -22.80
CA LYS A 56 -16.83 26.52 -22.23
C LYS A 56 -17.47 27.62 -23.07
N ASN A 57 -18.23 28.51 -22.43
CA ASN A 57 -18.96 29.60 -23.10
C ASN A 57 -19.85 29.14 -24.28
N ASN A 58 -20.63 28.06 -24.10
CA ASN A 58 -21.46 27.43 -25.13
C ASN A 58 -20.70 26.95 -26.38
N GLN A 59 -19.37 26.85 -26.32
CA GLN A 59 -18.54 26.27 -27.37
C GLN A 59 -17.93 24.94 -26.90
N VAL A 60 -17.89 23.98 -27.82
CA VAL A 60 -17.20 22.71 -27.66
C VAL A 60 -15.69 22.97 -27.74
N GLN A 61 -14.97 22.64 -26.68
CA GLN A 61 -13.50 22.60 -26.66
C GLN A 61 -13.04 21.19 -26.33
N ARG A 62 -12.00 20.69 -26.99
CA ARG A 62 -11.36 19.42 -26.63
C ARG A 62 -10.34 19.65 -25.53
N TYR A 63 -10.15 18.66 -24.66
CA TYR A 63 -9.11 18.71 -23.63
C TYR A 63 -7.71 18.60 -24.26
N SER A 64 -6.69 19.16 -23.62
CA SER A 64 -5.30 18.84 -24.00
C SER A 64 -4.97 17.40 -23.58
N ILE A 65 -3.92 16.81 -24.14
CA ILE A 65 -3.48 15.46 -23.74
C ILE A 65 -3.07 15.44 -22.26
N GLU A 66 -2.45 16.51 -21.78
CA GLU A 66 -2.08 16.67 -20.36
C GLU A 66 -3.32 16.71 -19.46
N ASP A 67 -4.36 17.46 -19.83
CA ASP A 67 -5.62 17.50 -19.09
C ASP A 67 -6.26 16.11 -19.02
N VAL A 68 -6.29 15.38 -20.16
CA VAL A 68 -6.83 14.03 -20.23
C VAL A 68 -6.04 13.06 -19.34
N TYR A 69 -4.71 13.12 -19.38
CA TYR A 69 -3.84 12.31 -18.52
C TYR A 69 -4.13 12.55 -17.04
N ASN A 70 -4.18 13.82 -16.62
CA ASN A 70 -4.45 14.18 -15.23
C ASN A 70 -5.87 13.78 -14.79
N LEU A 71 -6.87 13.98 -15.64
CA LEU A 71 -8.25 13.55 -15.39
C LEU A 71 -8.36 12.04 -15.26
N LYS A 72 -7.72 11.28 -16.15
CA LYS A 72 -7.72 9.80 -16.10
C LYS A 72 -7.04 9.30 -14.83
N LYS A 73 -5.88 9.84 -14.48
CA LYS A 73 -5.17 9.50 -13.24
C LYS A 73 -6.08 9.68 -12.02
N ARG A 74 -6.79 10.80 -11.95
CA ARG A 74 -7.78 11.08 -10.89
C ARG A 74 -8.95 10.10 -10.91
N GLN A 75 -9.57 9.87 -12.07
CA GLN A 75 -10.69 8.96 -12.23
C GLN A 75 -10.35 7.53 -11.79
N ILE A 76 -9.17 7.03 -12.15
CA ILE A 76 -8.71 5.69 -11.73
C ILE A 76 -8.60 5.63 -10.21
N ALA A 77 -7.98 6.64 -9.56
CA ALA A 77 -7.86 6.66 -8.10
C ALA A 77 -9.23 6.71 -7.40
N GLU A 78 -10.17 7.50 -7.91
CA GLU A 78 -11.54 7.60 -7.39
C GLU A 78 -12.30 6.28 -7.57
N LEU A 79 -12.19 5.64 -8.74
CA LEU A 79 -12.81 4.33 -9.02
C LEU A 79 -12.28 3.23 -8.10
N LEU A 80 -10.96 3.19 -7.86
CA LEU A 80 -10.35 2.25 -6.92
C LEU A 80 -10.86 2.48 -5.50
N SER A 81 -10.95 3.74 -5.07
CA SER A 81 -11.48 4.09 -3.75
C SER A 81 -12.92 3.61 -3.56
N ILE A 82 -13.80 3.88 -4.54
CA ILE A 82 -15.24 3.60 -4.43
C ILE A 82 -15.55 2.13 -4.62
N SER A 83 -14.91 1.48 -5.59
CA SER A 83 -15.40 0.22 -6.16
C SER A 83 -14.65 -1.00 -5.66
N TYR A 84 -13.40 -0.85 -5.21
CA TYR A 84 -12.60 -1.98 -4.77
C TYR A 84 -12.71 -2.22 -3.27
N LYS A 85 -12.97 -3.48 -2.91
CA LYS A 85 -12.81 -4.03 -1.57
C LYS A 85 -12.27 -5.46 -1.69
N PRO A 86 -11.24 -5.84 -0.93
CA PRO A 86 -10.74 -7.21 -0.93
C PRO A 86 -11.79 -8.16 -0.33
N ASP A 87 -11.69 -9.44 -0.64
CA ASP A 87 -12.51 -10.47 0.01
C ASP A 87 -11.98 -10.74 1.43
N PHE A 88 -12.49 -9.95 2.38
CA PHE A 88 -12.16 -10.09 3.78
C PHE A 88 -12.52 -11.48 4.35
N SER A 89 -13.53 -12.15 3.80
CA SER A 89 -13.94 -13.47 4.28
C SER A 89 -12.89 -14.52 3.92
N MET A 90 -12.47 -14.52 2.66
CA MET A 90 -11.39 -15.37 2.18
C MET A 90 -10.09 -15.10 2.95
N LEU A 91 -9.70 -13.84 3.14
CA LEU A 91 -8.47 -13.49 3.87
C LEU A 91 -8.50 -13.99 5.32
N ARG A 92 -9.62 -13.82 6.04
CA ARG A 92 -9.78 -14.39 7.38
C ARG A 92 -9.70 -15.92 7.39
N HIS A 93 -10.26 -16.56 6.37
CA HIS A 93 -10.21 -18.02 6.25
C HIS A 93 -8.76 -18.51 6.04
N VAL A 94 -7.99 -17.87 5.16
CA VAL A 94 -6.57 -18.17 4.95
C VAL A 94 -5.78 -18.01 6.26
N ILE A 95 -5.97 -16.90 6.98
CA ILE A 95 -5.28 -16.67 8.25
C ILE A 95 -5.65 -17.73 9.29
N ASN A 96 -6.93 -18.09 9.41
CA ASN A 96 -7.37 -19.13 10.35
C ASN A 96 -6.81 -20.51 9.99
N ASN A 97 -6.78 -20.87 8.71
CA ASN A 97 -6.16 -22.12 8.25
C ASN A 97 -4.67 -22.14 8.61
N THR A 98 -3.96 -21.00 8.45
CA THR A 98 -2.56 -20.89 8.87
C THR A 98 -2.40 -21.12 10.36
N LYS A 99 -3.28 -20.58 11.22
CA LYS A 99 -3.25 -20.85 12.67
C LYS A 99 -3.39 -22.35 12.98
N GLU A 100 -4.39 -23.02 12.38
CA GLU A 100 -4.58 -24.46 12.58
C GLU A 100 -3.37 -25.29 12.12
N ILE A 101 -2.71 -24.88 11.04
CA ILE A 101 -1.50 -25.53 10.54
C ILE A 101 -0.35 -25.34 11.54
N LEU A 102 -0.14 -24.11 12.04
CA LEU A 102 0.90 -23.82 13.01
C LEU A 102 0.73 -24.65 14.29
N GLU A 103 -0.50 -24.78 14.80
CA GLU A 103 -0.81 -25.63 15.97
C GLU A 103 -0.45 -27.10 15.71
N LYS A 104 -0.84 -27.65 14.56
CA LYS A 104 -0.51 -29.04 14.17
C LYS A 104 1.00 -29.24 14.05
N LEU A 105 1.75 -28.22 13.66
CA LEU A 105 3.20 -28.22 13.56
C LEU A 105 3.92 -27.93 14.90
N LYS A 106 3.19 -27.80 16.02
CA LYS A 106 3.73 -27.50 17.36
C LYS A 106 4.45 -26.15 17.43
N TYR A 107 3.87 -25.17 16.76
CA TYR A 107 4.23 -23.77 16.90
C TYR A 107 3.22 -23.06 17.78
N SER A 108 3.74 -22.23 18.69
CA SER A 108 2.95 -21.22 19.39
C SER A 108 2.92 -19.95 18.54
N PHE A 109 1.83 -19.18 18.63
CA PHE A 109 1.69 -17.93 17.87
C PHE A 109 1.00 -16.82 18.66
N ILE A 110 1.17 -15.60 18.16
CA ILE A 110 0.55 -14.38 18.64
C ILE A 110 -0.27 -13.83 17.47
N GLU A 111 -1.58 -13.70 17.67
CA GLU A 111 -2.45 -12.99 16.75
C GLU A 111 -2.33 -11.49 17.01
N VAL A 112 -1.85 -10.74 16.02
CA VAL A 112 -1.70 -9.30 16.12
C VAL A 112 -2.63 -8.64 15.13
N ARG A 113 -3.55 -7.80 15.63
CA ARG A 113 -4.43 -6.96 14.82
C ARG A 113 -4.07 -5.50 15.04
N ILE A 114 -3.74 -4.83 13.94
CA ILE A 114 -3.43 -3.40 13.91
C ILE A 114 -4.39 -2.69 12.96
N LYS A 115 -4.80 -1.47 13.30
CA LYS A 115 -5.71 -0.67 12.50
C LYS A 115 -5.02 0.59 12.01
N THR A 116 -5.15 0.92 10.73
CA THR A 116 -4.63 2.17 10.17
C THR A 116 -5.36 3.36 10.81
N SER A 117 -4.60 4.31 11.36
CA SER A 117 -5.11 5.53 11.98
C SER A 117 -5.02 6.73 11.04
N SER A 118 -4.04 6.71 10.12
CA SER A 118 -3.90 7.70 9.05
C SER A 118 -3.85 7.00 7.69
N LYS A 119 -3.74 7.77 6.60
CA LYS A 119 -3.51 7.20 5.26
C LYS A 119 -2.14 6.52 5.27
N THR A 120 -2.09 5.31 4.77
CA THR A 120 -0.90 4.46 4.88
C THR A 120 -0.31 4.17 3.51
N PHE A 121 1.01 4.35 3.41
CA PHE A 121 1.80 3.98 2.23
C PHE A 121 2.72 2.82 2.59
N ILE A 122 2.45 1.64 2.03
CA ILE A 122 3.29 0.44 2.21
C ILE A 122 3.79 0.02 0.84
N GLY A 123 5.08 -0.25 0.70
CA GLY A 123 5.66 -0.62 -0.60
C GLY A 123 5.55 0.50 -1.64
N ILE A 124 5.99 1.71 -1.30
CA ILE A 124 5.90 2.89 -2.19
C ILE A 124 6.63 2.70 -3.54
N SER A 125 7.59 1.78 -3.58
CA SER A 125 8.35 1.36 -4.77
C SER A 125 7.81 0.06 -5.40
N ALA A 126 6.73 -0.51 -4.88
CA ALA A 126 6.11 -1.70 -5.44
C ALA A 126 5.42 -1.41 -6.78
N GLN A 127 5.16 -2.43 -7.57
CA GLN A 127 4.70 -2.24 -8.96
C GLN A 127 3.21 -1.91 -9.08
N PHE A 128 2.38 -2.28 -8.11
CA PHE A 128 0.94 -2.08 -8.18
C PHE A 128 0.61 -0.58 -8.12
N GLY A 129 0.07 -0.05 -9.22
CA GLY A 129 -0.28 1.37 -9.35
C GLY A 129 0.90 2.29 -9.68
N PHE A 130 2.16 1.82 -9.65
CA PHE A 130 3.34 2.66 -9.86
C PHE A 130 3.34 3.37 -11.21
N THR A 131 2.99 2.65 -12.28
CA THR A 131 2.96 3.19 -13.64
C THR A 131 1.98 4.36 -13.82
N ILE A 132 0.94 4.42 -12.99
CA ILE A 132 -0.12 5.43 -13.05
C ILE A 132 0.13 6.55 -12.03
N PHE A 133 0.42 6.16 -10.79
CA PHE A 133 0.50 7.07 -9.65
C PHE A 133 1.91 7.52 -9.33
N GLU A 134 2.93 6.94 -9.96
CA GLU A 134 4.36 7.13 -9.64
C GLU A 134 4.68 6.72 -8.19
N SER A 135 3.78 5.94 -7.60
CA SER A 135 3.84 5.39 -6.26
C SER A 135 3.11 4.07 -6.24
N GLY A 136 3.78 3.07 -5.68
CA GLY A 136 3.29 1.72 -5.52
C GLY A 136 2.53 1.50 -4.22
N ILE A 137 1.87 0.34 -4.16
CA ILE A 137 1.43 -0.29 -2.92
C ILE A 137 1.84 -1.77 -2.93
N SER A 138 2.33 -2.32 -1.81
CA SER A 138 2.49 -3.77 -1.67
C SER A 138 1.14 -4.47 -1.82
N PHE A 139 0.98 -5.21 -2.92
CA PHE A 139 -0.28 -5.83 -3.31
C PHE A 139 -0.04 -7.27 -3.74
N ASP A 140 -0.79 -8.19 -3.14
CA ASP A 140 -0.75 -9.60 -3.47
C ASP A 140 -1.73 -9.87 -4.64
N PRO A 141 -1.24 -10.30 -5.81
CA PRO A 141 -2.08 -10.52 -6.97
C PRO A 141 -2.94 -11.79 -6.87
N ILE A 142 -2.58 -12.75 -6.00
CA ILE A 142 -3.33 -14.00 -5.81
C ILE A 142 -4.50 -13.74 -4.87
N PHE A 143 -4.23 -13.14 -3.71
CA PHE A 143 -5.28 -12.80 -2.75
C PHE A 143 -6.06 -11.54 -3.13
N ASN A 144 -5.60 -10.83 -4.17
CA ASN A 144 -6.20 -9.60 -4.68
C ASN A 144 -6.41 -8.60 -3.53
N ALA A 145 -5.36 -8.36 -2.76
CA ALA A 145 -5.39 -7.57 -1.53
C ALA A 145 -4.06 -6.81 -1.30
N PRO A 146 -4.09 -5.58 -0.75
CA PRO A 146 -2.88 -4.97 -0.22
C PRO A 146 -2.39 -5.77 0.99
N TYR A 147 -1.08 -5.78 1.24
CA TYR A 147 -0.51 -6.44 2.40
C TYR A 147 0.68 -5.67 2.97
N ILE A 148 1.02 -5.94 4.23
CA ILE A 148 2.27 -5.48 4.84
C ILE A 148 3.25 -6.64 4.81
N PRO A 149 4.40 -6.52 4.13
CA PRO A 149 5.39 -7.58 4.09
C PRO A 149 5.88 -7.97 5.49
N ALA A 150 6.00 -9.28 5.73
CA ALA A 150 6.57 -9.82 6.97
C ALA A 150 7.98 -9.29 7.24
N SER A 151 8.76 -9.09 6.18
CA SER A 151 10.12 -8.53 6.25
C SER A 151 10.12 -7.09 6.76
N GLU A 152 9.13 -6.28 6.38
CA GLU A 152 8.97 -4.91 6.86
C GLU A 152 8.62 -4.90 8.35
N ILE A 153 7.67 -5.73 8.77
CA ILE A 153 7.28 -5.91 10.17
C ILE A 153 8.49 -6.40 11.01
N LYS A 154 9.20 -7.43 10.53
CA LYS A 154 10.38 -7.98 11.19
C LYS A 154 11.50 -6.95 11.31
N GLY A 155 11.71 -6.15 10.26
CA GLY A 155 12.71 -5.09 10.23
C GLY A 155 12.46 -4.01 11.28
N ILE A 156 11.22 -3.52 11.39
CA ILE A 156 10.87 -2.50 12.39
C ILE A 156 11.02 -3.08 13.80
N LEU A 157 10.47 -4.28 14.06
CA LEU A 157 10.60 -4.93 15.37
C LEU A 157 12.05 -5.12 15.80
N ARG A 158 12.92 -5.52 14.86
CA ARG A 158 14.36 -5.66 15.08
C ARG A 158 15.00 -4.31 15.44
N SER A 159 14.69 -3.26 14.67
CA SER A 159 15.25 -1.91 14.87
C SER A 159 14.85 -1.33 16.24
N CYS A 160 13.64 -1.60 16.73
CA CYS A 160 13.18 -1.11 18.04
C CYS A 160 14.02 -1.61 19.24
N ILE A 161 14.84 -2.66 19.07
CA ILE A 161 15.64 -3.26 20.14
C ILE A 161 17.16 -3.29 19.86
N GLU A 162 17.58 -3.03 18.62
CA GLU A 162 18.97 -3.16 18.17
C GLU A 162 19.97 -2.38 19.03
N ASP A 163 19.62 -1.16 19.46
CA ASP A 163 20.48 -0.32 20.28
C ASP A 163 20.46 -0.65 21.79
N LYS A 164 19.59 -1.57 22.23
CA LYS A 164 19.34 -1.84 23.66
C LYS A 164 19.87 -3.18 24.12
N ASP A 165 19.67 -4.22 23.33
CA ASP A 165 19.99 -5.59 23.72
C ASP A 165 20.37 -6.43 22.50
N LYS A 166 21.66 -6.41 22.18
CA LYS A 166 22.21 -7.12 21.03
C LYS A 166 22.04 -8.64 21.13
N GLU A 167 22.20 -9.21 22.32
CA GLU A 167 22.05 -10.66 22.52
C GLU A 167 20.61 -11.10 22.25
N LEU A 168 19.64 -10.32 22.74
CA LEU A 168 18.23 -10.60 22.49
C LEU A 168 17.85 -10.38 21.01
N VAL A 169 18.44 -9.38 20.33
CA VAL A 169 18.25 -9.17 18.89
C VAL A 169 18.70 -10.40 18.10
N GLU A 170 19.91 -10.89 18.36
CA GLU A 170 20.48 -12.05 17.69
C GLU A 170 19.65 -13.31 17.98
N LYS A 171 19.16 -13.49 19.21
CA LYS A 171 18.27 -14.60 19.58
C LYS A 171 16.93 -14.56 18.84
N LEU A 172 16.25 -13.42 18.85
CA LEU A 172 14.89 -13.30 18.30
C LEU A 172 14.87 -13.23 16.77
N PHE A 173 15.81 -12.51 16.16
CA PHE A 173 15.79 -12.20 14.73
C PHE A 173 16.85 -12.95 13.92
N GLY A 174 17.86 -13.52 14.58
CA GLY A 174 18.94 -14.28 13.95
C GLY A 174 20.13 -13.42 13.56
N THR A 175 21.17 -14.10 13.08
CA THR A 175 22.39 -13.51 12.51
C THR A 175 22.60 -14.04 11.09
N GLU A 176 23.73 -13.70 10.46
CA GLU A 176 24.10 -14.30 9.18
C GLU A 176 24.34 -15.81 9.28
N ASN A 177 24.68 -16.31 10.47
CA ASN A 177 25.03 -17.71 10.70
C ASN A 177 23.91 -18.53 11.37
N ASN A 178 22.93 -17.88 12.00
CA ASN A 178 21.88 -18.53 12.79
C ASN A 178 20.49 -17.99 12.45
N GLU A 179 19.50 -18.88 12.40
CA GLU A 179 18.10 -18.51 12.22
C GLU A 179 17.53 -17.86 13.50
N GLY A 180 16.75 -16.80 13.32
CA GLY A 180 16.03 -16.15 14.42
C GLY A 180 14.86 -16.99 14.91
N LEU A 181 14.61 -16.92 16.21
CA LEU A 181 13.52 -17.65 16.87
C LEU A 181 12.13 -17.20 16.42
N LEU A 182 11.95 -15.90 16.12
CA LEU A 182 10.67 -15.33 15.70
C LEU A 182 10.50 -15.39 14.19
N MET A 183 9.38 -15.99 13.80
CA MET A 183 8.88 -16.03 12.43
C MET A 183 7.63 -15.16 12.36
N ILE A 184 7.45 -14.46 11.24
CA ILE A 184 6.38 -13.47 11.06
C ILE A 184 5.72 -13.73 9.71
N THR A 185 4.39 -13.67 9.65
CA THR A 185 3.64 -13.74 8.40
C THR A 185 3.40 -12.35 7.82
N ASP A 186 3.07 -12.28 6.54
CA ASP A 186 2.54 -11.05 5.96
C ASP A 186 1.26 -10.64 6.69
N ALA A 187 1.01 -9.33 6.77
CA ALA A 187 -0.23 -8.81 7.32
C ALA A 187 -1.25 -8.56 6.21
N PHE A 188 -2.42 -9.17 6.33
CA PHE A 188 -3.51 -8.99 5.37
C PHE A 188 -4.69 -8.24 6.00
N PRO A 189 -5.44 -7.45 5.21
CA PRO A 189 -6.58 -6.70 5.71
C PRO A 189 -7.75 -7.64 5.97
N ILE A 190 -8.26 -7.66 7.20
CA ILE A 190 -9.39 -8.52 7.62
C ILE A 190 -10.72 -7.77 7.69
N SER A 191 -10.68 -6.45 7.68
CA SER A 191 -11.85 -5.56 7.67
C SER A 191 -11.47 -4.12 7.35
N ALA A 192 -12.41 -3.34 6.85
CA ALA A 192 -12.29 -1.89 6.71
C ALA A 192 -13.59 -1.21 7.14
N GLU A 193 -13.50 -0.08 7.85
CA GLU A 193 -14.70 0.69 8.23
C GLU A 193 -15.42 1.31 7.03
N ARG A 194 -14.66 1.76 6.03
CA ARG A 194 -15.18 2.41 4.82
C ARG A 194 -14.54 1.83 3.56
N ASN A 195 -13.64 2.60 2.94
CA ASN A 195 -12.91 2.25 1.73
C ASN A 195 -11.61 1.53 2.11
N THR A 196 -11.04 0.73 1.21
CA THR A 196 -9.72 0.13 1.40
C THR A 196 -8.61 1.06 0.91
N PHE A 197 -8.85 1.75 -0.19
CA PHE A 197 -7.94 2.77 -0.74
C PHE A 197 -8.58 4.15 -0.70
N LEU A 198 -7.73 5.18 -0.63
CA LEU A 198 -8.12 6.58 -0.84
C LEU A 198 -7.07 7.29 -1.69
N PRO A 199 -7.48 8.23 -2.56
CA PRO A 199 -6.54 9.13 -3.20
C PRO A 199 -5.88 10.06 -2.17
N GLU A 200 -4.62 10.41 -2.43
CA GLU A 200 -3.88 11.46 -1.76
C GLU A 200 -3.20 12.37 -2.78
N ILE A 201 -3.01 13.64 -2.45
CA ILE A 201 -2.29 14.59 -3.30
C ILE A 201 -1.08 15.12 -2.54
N ILE A 202 0.10 15.02 -3.15
CA ILE A 202 1.30 15.69 -2.67
C ILE A 202 1.71 16.72 -3.71
N THR A 203 1.88 17.97 -3.29
CA THR A 203 2.32 19.06 -4.16
C THR A 203 3.71 19.52 -3.70
N PRO A 204 4.80 18.95 -4.26
CA PRO A 204 6.14 19.45 -3.99
C PRO A 204 6.29 20.86 -4.57
N HIS A 205 6.65 21.82 -3.73
CA HIS A 205 6.92 23.21 -4.14
C HIS A 205 8.42 23.42 -4.35
N TYR A 206 9.24 22.86 -3.44
CA TYR A 206 10.69 22.94 -3.49
C TYR A 206 11.26 21.55 -3.77
N THR A 207 11.61 21.31 -5.04
CA THR A 207 12.36 20.12 -5.44
C THR A 207 13.85 20.44 -5.51
N SER A 208 14.71 19.42 -5.60
CA SER A 208 16.18 19.60 -5.68
C SER A 208 16.64 20.51 -6.82
N ASN A 209 15.77 20.76 -7.80
CA ASN A 209 16.05 21.56 -8.99
C ASN A 209 15.64 23.04 -8.81
N VAL A 210 14.92 23.39 -7.74
CA VAL A 210 14.48 24.77 -7.45
C VAL A 210 15.52 25.45 -6.57
N LYS A 211 16.17 26.50 -7.09
CA LYS A 211 17.19 27.27 -6.35
C LYS A 211 16.67 28.62 -5.85
N GLN A 212 15.61 29.13 -6.48
CA GLN A 212 15.06 30.46 -6.24
C GLN A 212 13.54 30.41 -6.22
N GLU A 213 12.90 31.35 -5.52
CA GLU A 213 11.43 31.42 -5.40
C GLU A 213 10.73 31.57 -6.76
N THR A 214 11.37 32.24 -7.72
CA THR A 214 10.84 32.43 -9.08
C THR A 214 10.82 31.15 -9.91
N GLU A 215 11.53 30.09 -9.49
CA GLU A 215 11.57 28.79 -10.15
C GLU A 215 10.55 27.79 -9.56
N VAL A 216 9.83 28.19 -8.50
CA VAL A 216 8.81 27.36 -7.85
C VAL A 216 7.65 27.15 -8.82
N ASN A 217 7.45 25.90 -9.22
CA ASN A 217 6.32 25.48 -10.05
C ASN A 217 5.64 24.27 -9.38
N PRO A 218 4.59 24.48 -8.57
CA PRO A 218 3.93 23.40 -7.84
C PRO A 218 3.27 22.42 -8.80
N ASN A 219 3.65 21.14 -8.71
CA ASN A 219 3.07 20.07 -9.53
C ASN A 219 2.31 19.05 -8.66
N PRO A 220 0.97 19.12 -8.57
CA PRO A 220 0.19 18.19 -7.75
C PRO A 220 0.30 16.74 -8.25
N VAL A 221 0.83 15.84 -7.42
CA VAL A 221 0.94 14.41 -7.72
C VAL A 221 -0.14 13.64 -6.97
N ILE A 222 -1.03 12.98 -7.72
CA ILE A 222 -2.03 12.07 -7.17
C ILE A 222 -1.36 10.72 -6.86
N LEU A 223 -1.51 10.29 -5.61
CA LEU A 223 -1.06 9.03 -5.05
C LEU A 223 -2.27 8.18 -4.64
N LEU A 224 -2.05 6.87 -4.55
CA LEU A 224 -2.99 5.95 -3.93
C LEU A 224 -2.45 5.54 -2.56
N ALA A 225 -3.29 5.62 -1.53
CA ALA A 225 -2.95 5.21 -0.17
C ALA A 225 -3.96 4.19 0.36
N ILE A 226 -3.54 3.35 1.31
CA ILE A 226 -4.46 2.57 2.12
C ILE A 226 -5.22 3.52 3.04
N ALA A 227 -6.53 3.37 3.10
CA ALA A 227 -7.40 4.25 3.87
C ALA A 227 -7.18 4.08 5.39
N PRO A 228 -7.46 5.12 6.20
CA PRO A 228 -7.67 4.96 7.63
C PRO A 228 -8.83 4.01 7.94
N GLY A 229 -8.76 3.30 9.06
CA GLY A 229 -9.81 2.38 9.52
C GLY A 229 -9.73 0.97 8.91
N VAL A 230 -8.66 0.63 8.20
CA VAL A 230 -8.40 -0.73 7.70
C VAL A 230 -7.65 -1.52 8.77
N THR A 231 -8.18 -2.68 9.15
CA THR A 231 -7.55 -3.57 10.13
C THR A 231 -6.80 -4.68 9.43
N PHE A 232 -5.50 -4.78 9.72
CA PHE A 232 -4.62 -5.84 9.26
C PHE A 232 -4.41 -6.86 10.38
N GLU A 233 -4.31 -8.13 10.01
CA GLU A 233 -3.96 -9.23 10.91
C GLU A 233 -2.72 -9.95 10.38
N PHE A 234 -1.77 -10.20 11.28
CA PHE A 234 -0.59 -11.03 11.03
C PHE A 234 -0.30 -11.89 12.26
N LEU A 235 0.52 -12.91 12.05
CA LEU A 235 0.93 -13.85 13.09
C LEU A 235 2.43 -13.70 13.36
N VAL A 236 2.79 -13.64 14.64
CA VAL A 236 4.16 -13.86 15.10
C VAL A 236 4.19 -15.25 15.70
N TYR A 237 5.03 -16.15 15.20
CA TYR A 237 5.05 -17.55 15.62
C TYR A 237 6.46 -18.04 15.87
N TYR A 238 6.56 -19.05 16.74
CA TYR A 238 7.82 -19.60 17.24
C TYR A 238 7.61 -21.04 17.68
N LYS A 239 8.67 -21.86 17.62
CA LYS A 239 8.59 -23.25 18.08
C LYS A 239 8.29 -23.29 19.58
N ASP A 240 7.46 -24.25 19.99
CA ASP A 240 7.07 -24.39 21.40
C ASP A 240 8.28 -24.47 22.34
N GLN A 241 8.13 -23.89 23.54
CA GLN A 241 9.13 -23.86 24.63
C GLN A 241 10.35 -22.96 24.40
N ASN A 242 10.40 -22.23 23.28
CA ASN A 242 11.53 -21.37 22.98
C ASN A 242 11.50 -19.99 23.65
N LEU A 243 10.36 -19.56 24.20
CA LEU A 243 10.21 -18.25 24.85
C LEU A 243 9.83 -18.37 26.32
N ASP A 244 10.56 -17.64 27.17
CA ASP A 244 10.19 -17.43 28.57
C ASP A 244 9.17 -16.27 28.73
N ASP A 245 8.58 -16.13 29.92
CA ASP A 245 7.54 -15.12 30.15
C ASP A 245 8.07 -13.67 30.09
N LYS A 246 9.36 -13.45 30.38
CA LYS A 246 9.98 -12.12 30.25
C LYS A 246 10.10 -11.74 28.77
N GLU A 247 10.52 -12.66 27.93
CA GLU A 247 10.62 -12.46 26.48
C GLU A 247 9.25 -12.22 25.84
N LYS A 248 8.20 -12.90 26.32
CA LYS A 248 6.83 -12.64 25.86
C LYS A 248 6.39 -11.21 26.14
N GLU A 249 6.65 -10.70 27.34
CA GLU A 249 6.36 -9.29 27.67
C GLU A 249 7.21 -8.33 26.83
N ILE A 250 8.49 -8.64 26.58
CA ILE A 250 9.33 -7.83 25.68
C ILE A 250 8.74 -7.80 24.27
N ILE A 251 8.35 -8.94 23.69
CA ILE A 251 7.76 -9.01 22.35
C ILE A 251 6.47 -8.19 22.27
N LYS A 252 5.63 -8.27 23.30
CA LYS A 252 4.41 -7.45 23.40
C LYS A 252 4.75 -5.96 23.41
N ASP A 253 5.75 -5.54 24.19
CA ASP A 253 6.24 -4.16 24.20
C ASP A 253 6.82 -3.73 22.85
N LEU A 254 7.52 -4.61 22.14
CA LEU A 254 8.04 -4.34 20.79
C LEU A 254 6.91 -4.13 19.79
N ILE A 255 5.82 -4.91 19.85
CA ILE A 255 4.64 -4.71 19.01
C ILE A 255 4.02 -3.33 19.26
N TYR A 256 3.89 -2.91 20.52
CA TYR A 256 3.39 -1.56 20.84
C TYR A 256 4.33 -0.45 20.33
N LYS A 257 5.64 -0.63 20.45
CA LYS A 257 6.64 0.33 19.93
C LYS A 257 6.60 0.44 18.41
N MET A 258 6.59 -0.69 17.71
CA MET A 258 6.46 -0.75 16.25
C MET A 258 5.23 0.05 15.77
N VAL A 259 4.08 -0.15 16.41
CA VAL A 259 2.86 0.59 16.06
C VAL A 259 2.98 2.09 16.33
N LYS A 260 3.69 2.48 17.39
CA LYS A 260 3.93 3.90 17.74
C LYS A 260 4.88 4.60 16.77
N GLU A 261 5.87 3.90 16.23
CA GLU A 261 6.80 4.45 15.22
C GLU A 261 6.15 4.59 13.84
N GLY A 262 5.12 3.79 13.57
CA GLY A 262 4.43 3.71 12.28
C GLY A 262 5.03 2.62 11.39
N ILE A 263 4.23 2.15 10.42
CA ILE A 263 4.58 1.00 9.58
C ILE A 263 4.37 1.40 8.12
N GLY A 264 5.46 1.58 7.37
CA GLY A 264 5.41 2.05 5.98
C GLY A 264 6.27 3.28 5.74
N ALA A 265 5.93 4.00 4.66
CA ALA A 265 6.62 5.19 4.24
C ALA A 265 6.01 6.46 4.84
N LYS A 266 6.82 7.53 4.88
CA LYS A 266 6.42 8.90 5.27
C LYS A 266 5.84 9.01 6.70
N THR A 267 6.30 8.16 7.62
CA THR A 267 5.85 8.15 9.03
C THR A 267 6.11 9.46 9.76
N THR A 268 7.25 10.11 9.50
CA THR A 268 7.62 11.43 10.06
C THR A 268 6.68 12.56 9.65
N LEU A 269 5.93 12.40 8.56
CA LEU A 269 4.93 13.36 8.08
C LEU A 269 3.51 13.03 8.59
N GLY A 270 3.36 12.05 9.49
CA GLY A 270 2.08 11.62 10.05
C GLY A 270 1.32 10.59 9.21
N PHE A 271 1.89 10.10 8.10
CA PHE A 271 1.33 8.98 7.35
C PHE A 271 1.67 7.65 8.02
N SER A 272 0.98 6.59 7.58
CA SER A 272 1.32 5.21 7.94
C SER A 272 1.31 4.94 9.45
N GLN A 273 0.42 5.63 10.16
CA GLN A 273 0.23 5.49 11.61
C GLN A 273 -0.82 4.41 11.89
N PHE A 274 -0.61 3.64 12.96
CA PHE A 274 -1.48 2.53 13.34
C PHE A 274 -1.90 2.60 14.81
N THR A 275 -2.91 1.81 15.15
CA THR A 275 -3.32 1.53 16.53
C THR A 275 -3.40 0.03 16.74
N VAL A 276 -3.01 -0.45 17.92
CA VAL A 276 -3.17 -1.86 18.29
C VAL A 276 -4.64 -2.10 18.62
N ASN A 277 -5.28 -3.00 17.87
CA ASN A 277 -6.66 -3.40 18.12
C ASN A 277 -6.73 -4.66 18.99
N ARG A 278 -5.82 -5.63 18.75
CA ARG A 278 -5.76 -6.89 19.53
C ARG A 278 -4.35 -7.48 19.50
N ILE A 279 -3.93 -8.03 20.63
CA ILE A 279 -2.79 -8.95 20.75
C ILE A 279 -3.31 -10.15 21.54
N LEU A 280 -3.33 -11.34 20.92
CA LEU A 280 -3.80 -12.57 21.57
C LEU A 280 -2.74 -13.66 21.43
N TRP A 281 -2.33 -14.24 22.55
CA TRP A 281 -1.47 -15.41 22.58
C TRP A 281 -2.29 -16.68 22.36
N SER A 282 -1.81 -17.59 21.52
CA SER A 282 -2.41 -18.92 21.37
C SER A 282 -2.40 -19.63 22.73
N VAL A 283 -3.57 -20.12 23.16
CA VAL A 283 -3.68 -20.91 24.39
C VAL A 283 -3.22 -22.32 24.07
N LYS A 284 -2.28 -22.85 24.87
CA LYS A 284 -1.88 -24.25 24.74
C LYS A 284 -3.07 -25.13 25.17
N ASN A 285 -3.55 -25.96 24.26
CA ASN A 285 -4.35 -27.14 24.62
C ASN A 285 -3.43 -28.23 25.17
#